data_AF-A0A2X3K2Z7-F1
#
_entry.id   AF-A0A2X3K2Z7-F1
#
_cell.length_a   1.000
_cell.length_b   1.000
_cell.length_c   1.000
_cell.angle_alpha   90.00
_cell.angle_beta   90.00
_cell.angle_gamma   90.00
#
_symmetry.space_group_name_H-M   'P 1'
#
loop_
_entity.id
_entity.type
_entity.pdbx_description
1 polymer ?
#
loop_
_entity_poly.entity_id
_entity_poly.type
_entity_poly.pdbx_seq_one_letter_code
_entity_poly.pdbx_strand_id
1 'polypeptide(L)'
;MVDADNDIRAQVESAVQKAGYSLRDEQAADEPQASRLKENLPLITLIVMMAISWGLEQFNHPFGQLAFIATTLVGLYPIARQALRLIKSGSYFAIETLMSVAAIGALFIGATAEAAMVLLLFLIGERLEGWAASRARQGVSALMALKPETATRLRNGEREEVAINSLRPGDVIEVAAGGRLPADGKLLSPFASFDESAPDRRIHSGGARDGR
;
A
#
# COMPACT_ATOMS: atom_id res chain seq x y z
N MET A 1 -38.10 -9.40 -7.22
CA MET A 1 -38.18 -9.44 -5.75
C MET A 1 -37.06 -10.35 -5.29
N VAL A 2 -35.99 -9.78 -4.74
CA VAL A 2 -34.94 -10.57 -4.06
C VAL A 2 -35.29 -10.51 -2.59
N ASP A 3 -35.66 -11.65 -2.05
CA ASP A 3 -36.02 -11.86 -0.66
C ASP A 3 -34.76 -11.72 0.21
N ALA A 4 -34.78 -10.80 1.17
CA ALA A 4 -33.64 -10.41 2.00
C ALA A 4 -33.96 -10.51 3.50
N ASP A 5 -34.86 -11.43 3.85
CA ASP A 5 -35.28 -11.68 5.23
C ASP A 5 -34.29 -12.57 6.02
N ASN A 6 -33.35 -13.25 5.35
CA ASN A 6 -32.31 -14.06 6.01
C ASN A 6 -30.96 -13.34 6.06
N ASP A 7 -30.40 -13.21 7.26
CA ASP A 7 -29.05 -12.68 7.48
C ASP A 7 -28.01 -13.76 7.13
N ILE A 8 -27.56 -13.77 5.88
CA ILE A 8 -26.62 -14.75 5.32
C ILE A 8 -25.16 -14.38 5.59
N ARG A 9 -24.88 -13.24 6.26
CA ARG A 9 -23.53 -12.72 6.48
C ARG A 9 -22.61 -13.73 7.14
N ALA A 10 -23.07 -14.40 8.19
CA ALA A 10 -22.29 -15.41 8.90
C ALA A 10 -21.92 -16.63 8.04
N GLN A 11 -22.80 -17.03 7.11
CA GLN A 11 -22.52 -18.14 6.19
C GLN A 11 -21.50 -17.73 5.12
N VAL A 12 -21.56 -16.48 4.66
CA VAL A 12 -20.60 -15.92 3.71
C VAL A 12 -19.22 -15.79 4.35
N GLU A 13 -19.12 -15.27 5.58
CA GLU A 13 -17.84 -15.17 6.29
C GLU A 13 -17.17 -16.53 6.49
N SER A 14 -17.95 -17.54 6.91
CA SER A 14 -17.45 -18.90 7.12
C SER A 14 -16.99 -19.56 5.80
N ALA A 15 -17.69 -19.29 4.69
CA ALA A 15 -17.30 -19.80 3.38
C ALA A 15 -16.00 -19.13 2.87
N VAL A 16 -15.85 -17.82 3.09
CA VAL A 16 -14.67 -17.04 2.69
C VAL A 16 -13.43 -17.45 3.51
N GLN A 17 -13.60 -17.69 4.82
CA GLN A 17 -12.53 -18.22 5.67
C GLN A 17 -12.13 -19.65 5.29
N LYS A 18 -13.10 -20.52 4.96
CA LYS A 18 -12.81 -21.88 4.45
C LYS A 18 -12.08 -21.86 3.11
N ALA A 19 -12.29 -20.82 2.30
CA ALA A 19 -11.55 -20.60 1.06
C ALA A 19 -10.15 -20.00 1.26
N GLY A 20 -9.73 -19.76 2.52
CA GLY A 20 -8.39 -19.28 2.85
C GLY A 20 -8.20 -17.77 2.80
N TYR A 21 -9.28 -16.99 2.70
CA TYR A 21 -9.24 -15.53 2.69
C TYR A 21 -9.55 -14.98 4.09
N SER A 22 -8.70 -14.08 4.59
CA SER A 22 -8.93 -13.35 5.83
C SER A 22 -9.78 -12.11 5.57
N LEU A 23 -10.88 -11.95 6.28
CA LEU A 23 -11.65 -10.71 6.31
C LEU A 23 -10.82 -9.67 7.05
N ARG A 24 -10.57 -8.54 6.41
CA ARG A 24 -9.86 -7.41 7.01
C ARG A 24 -10.90 -6.41 7.45
N ASP A 25 -11.07 -6.26 8.76
CA ASP A 25 -11.94 -5.21 9.32
C ASP A 25 -11.45 -3.84 8.84
N GLU A 26 -12.33 -3.08 8.18
CA GLU A 26 -12.07 -1.68 7.79
C GLU A 26 -11.79 -0.78 9.00
N GLN A 27 -12.13 -1.21 10.21
CA GLN A 27 -11.98 -0.48 11.47
C GLN A 27 -10.73 -0.86 12.29
N ALA A 28 -9.83 -1.70 11.74
CA ALA A 28 -8.54 -1.93 12.38
C ALA A 28 -7.75 -0.61 12.41
N ALA A 29 -7.69 0.01 13.60
CA ALA A 29 -6.98 1.26 13.84
C ALA A 29 -5.58 1.24 13.21
N ASP A 30 -5.27 2.29 12.44
CA ASP A 30 -3.97 2.52 11.82
C ASP A 30 -2.85 2.25 12.86
N GLU A 31 -2.05 1.20 12.63
CA GLU A 31 -0.88 0.96 13.47
C GLU A 31 -0.02 2.23 13.49
N PRO A 32 0.53 2.61 14.66
CA PRO A 32 1.28 3.86 14.78
C PRO A 32 2.40 3.89 13.74
N GLN A 33 2.28 4.81 12.77
CA GLN A 33 3.26 5.02 11.70
C GLN A 33 4.65 4.95 12.29
N ALA A 34 5.37 3.86 12.00
CA ALA A 34 6.75 3.73 12.41
C ALA A 34 7.49 4.99 11.94
N SER A 35 8.09 5.72 12.88
CA SER A 35 8.75 6.98 12.59
C SER A 35 9.67 6.80 11.37
N ARG A 36 9.49 7.60 10.31
CA ARG A 36 10.27 7.53 9.06
C ARG A 36 11.78 7.49 9.28
N LEU A 37 12.23 8.02 10.42
CA LEU A 37 13.61 7.98 10.88
C LEU A 37 14.08 6.56 11.24
N LYS A 38 13.24 5.74 11.88
CA LYS A 38 13.57 4.35 12.23
C LYS A 38 13.67 3.46 10.99
N GLU A 39 12.83 3.70 9.98
CA GLU A 39 12.88 2.95 8.72
C GLU A 39 14.15 3.25 7.91
N ASN A 40 14.60 4.51 7.91
CA ASN A 40 15.79 4.96 7.19
C ASN A 40 17.08 4.81 8.01
N LEU A 41 16.99 4.44 9.29
CA LEU A 41 18.13 4.30 10.19
C LEU A 41 19.24 3.41 9.62
N PRO A 42 18.97 2.20 9.06
CA PRO A 42 20.02 1.34 8.54
C PRO A 42 20.81 1.96 7.38
N LEU A 43 20.13 2.73 6.53
CA LEU A 43 20.76 3.42 5.41
C LEU A 43 21.65 4.56 5.91
N ILE A 44 21.14 5.37 6.85
CA ILE A 44 21.89 6.48 7.46
C ILE A 44 23.13 5.95 8.18
N THR A 45 22.98 4.87 8.97
CA THR A 45 24.12 4.25 9.65
C THR A 45 25.17 3.76 8.65
N LEU A 46 24.76 3.19 7.51
CA LEU A 46 25.69 2.72 6.50
C LEU A 46 26.45 3.89 5.84
N ILE A 47 25.77 4.99 5.53
CA ILE A 47 26.39 6.21 4.97
C ILE A 47 27.41 6.80 5.97
N VAL A 48 27.04 6.86 7.25
CA VAL A 48 27.94 7.37 8.30
C VAL A 48 29.15 6.45 8.48
N MET A 49 28.93 5.12 8.53
CA MET A 49 30.04 4.16 8.62
C MET A 49 30.98 4.28 7.42
N MET A 50 30.44 4.39 6.21
CA MET A 50 31.21 4.60 4.97
C MET A 50 32.07 5.87 5.03
N ALA A 51 31.50 6.99 5.48
CA ALA A 51 32.23 8.25 5.63
C ALA A 51 33.34 8.16 6.69
N ILE A 52 33.07 7.47 7.81
CA ILE A 52 34.08 7.20 8.84
C ILE A 52 35.20 6.31 8.30
N SER A 53 34.87 5.23 7.57
CA SER A 53 35.87 4.35 6.95
C SER A 53 36.80 5.12 6.02
N TRP A 54 36.25 5.97 5.16
CA TRP A 54 37.03 6.84 4.28
C TRP A 54 37.90 7.83 5.07
N GLY A 55 37.36 8.45 6.12
CA GLY A 55 38.13 9.35 6.98
C GLY A 55 39.30 8.64 7.68
N LEU A 56 39.07 7.45 8.23
CA LEU A 56 40.10 6.65 8.91
C LEU A 56 41.21 6.19 7.96
N GLU A 57 40.88 5.89 6.70
CA GLU A 57 41.86 5.51 5.69
C GLU A 57 42.92 6.59 5.46
N GLN A 58 42.56 7.87 5.58
CA GLN A 58 43.49 9.00 5.40
C GLN A 58 44.50 9.16 6.54
N PHE A 59 44.16 8.71 7.75
CA PHE A 59 45.06 8.78 8.91
C PHE A 59 45.83 7.48 9.12
N ASN A 60 45.17 6.33 8.90
CA ASN A 60 45.74 5.03 9.19
C ASN A 60 45.14 3.95 8.27
N HIS A 61 45.86 3.66 7.19
CA HIS A 61 45.43 2.75 6.12
C HIS A 61 44.92 1.37 6.61
N PRO A 62 45.62 0.61 7.48
CA PRO A 62 45.12 -0.69 7.94
C PRO A 62 43.83 -0.58 8.77
N PHE A 63 43.65 0.49 9.55
CA PHE A 63 42.38 0.71 10.27
C PHE A 63 41.25 1.10 9.32
N GLY A 64 41.55 1.87 8.26
CA GLY A 64 40.60 2.16 7.19
C GLY A 64 40.09 0.90 6.50
N GLN A 65 40.99 -0.03 6.14
CA GLN A 65 40.60 -1.31 5.53
C GLN A 65 39.69 -2.16 6.45
N LEU A 66 40.02 -2.26 7.74
CA LEU A 66 39.16 -2.97 8.71
C LEU A 66 37.79 -2.29 8.84
N ALA A 67 37.76 -0.96 8.82
CA ALA A 67 36.51 -0.22 8.84
C ALA A 67 35.68 -0.46 7.57
N PHE A 68 36.30 -0.52 6.38
CA PHE A 68 35.58 -0.86 5.14
C PHE A 68 35.05 -2.29 5.14
N ILE A 69 35.81 -3.27 5.66
CA ILE A 69 35.31 -4.64 5.84
C ILE A 69 34.06 -4.63 6.73
N ALA A 70 34.10 -3.93 7.87
CA ALA A 70 32.96 -3.83 8.78
C ALA A 70 31.74 -3.18 8.10
N THR A 71 31.93 -2.06 7.39
CA THR A 71 30.88 -1.38 6.63
C THR A 71 30.28 -2.28 5.56
N THR A 72 31.11 -2.98 4.78
CA THR A 72 30.65 -3.93 3.76
C THR A 72 29.84 -5.07 4.36
N LEU A 73 30.28 -5.65 5.49
CA LEU A 73 29.54 -6.71 6.17
C LEU A 73 28.17 -6.24 6.67
N VAL A 74 28.09 -5.04 7.25
CA VAL A 74 26.83 -4.44 7.69
C VAL A 74 25.88 -4.18 6.51
N GLY A 75 26.39 -3.60 5.41
CA GLY A 75 25.60 -3.37 4.20
C GLY A 75 25.18 -4.66 3.49
N LEU A 76 26.01 -5.70 3.55
CA LEU A 76 25.76 -7.00 2.92
C LEU A 76 24.73 -7.83 3.70
N TYR A 77 24.66 -7.71 5.02
CA TYR A 77 23.76 -8.50 5.87
C TYR A 77 22.29 -8.54 5.39
N PRO A 78 21.60 -7.41 5.15
CA PRO A 78 20.20 -7.44 4.69
C PRO A 78 20.05 -8.09 3.31
N ILE A 79 20.97 -7.81 2.38
CA ILE A 79 20.94 -8.32 1.00
C ILE A 79 21.21 -9.84 1.00
N ALA A 80 22.22 -10.30 1.73
CA ALA A 80 22.54 -11.72 1.85
C ALA A 80 21.39 -12.49 2.50
N ARG A 81 20.75 -11.91 3.52
CA ARG A 81 19.56 -12.51 4.13
C ARG A 81 18.38 -12.58 3.16
N GLN A 82 18.18 -11.57 2.32
CA GLN A 82 17.18 -11.56 1.25
C GLN A 82 17.47 -12.65 0.21
N ALA A 83 18.71 -12.71 -0.28
CA ALA A 83 19.16 -13.73 -1.23
C ALA A 83 18.92 -15.15 -0.71
N LEU A 84 19.27 -15.42 0.55
CA LEU A 84 19.03 -16.73 1.16
C LEU A 84 17.54 -17.07 1.26
N ARG A 85 16.66 -16.09 1.49
CA ARG A 85 15.20 -16.31 1.46
C ARG A 85 14.72 -16.63 0.04
N LEU A 86 15.18 -15.89 -0.96
CA LEU A 86 14.80 -16.06 -2.36
C LEU A 86 15.25 -17.41 -2.92
N ILE A 87 16.48 -17.82 -2.58
CA ILE A 87 17.02 -19.15 -2.90
C ILE A 87 16.14 -20.25 -2.28
N LYS A 88 15.76 -20.10 -1.01
CA LYS A 88 14.87 -21.07 -0.33
C LYS A 88 13.48 -21.15 -0.96
N SER A 89 12.98 -20.07 -1.55
CA SER A 89 11.70 -20.05 -2.27
C SER A 89 11.82 -20.49 -3.75
N GLY A 90 12.99 -20.94 -4.20
CA GLY A 90 13.21 -21.46 -5.56
C GLY A 90 13.69 -20.42 -6.59
N SER A 91 13.92 -19.17 -6.18
CA SER A 91 14.50 -18.12 -7.04
C SER A 91 16.01 -18.01 -6.80
N TYR A 92 16.77 -18.84 -7.50
CA TYR A 92 18.22 -18.91 -7.33
C TYR A 92 18.96 -17.74 -7.99
N PHE A 93 18.46 -17.23 -9.11
CA PHE A 93 19.10 -16.20 -9.94
C PHE A 93 18.52 -14.81 -9.72
N ALA A 94 18.27 -14.45 -8.46
CA ALA A 94 17.87 -13.10 -8.08
C ALA A 94 19.08 -12.15 -8.07
N ILE A 95 18.83 -10.85 -8.24
CA ILE A 95 19.87 -9.80 -8.24
C ILE A 95 20.60 -9.79 -6.89
N GLU A 96 19.89 -10.05 -5.79
CA GLU A 96 20.44 -10.12 -4.44
C GLU A 96 21.43 -11.27 -4.28
N THR A 97 21.21 -12.41 -4.96
CA THR A 97 22.16 -13.52 -4.98
C THR A 97 23.45 -13.11 -5.69
N LEU A 98 23.33 -12.52 -6.88
CA LEU A 98 24.49 -12.05 -7.65
C LEU A 98 25.27 -10.98 -6.88
N MET A 99 24.58 -10.00 -6.30
CA MET A 99 25.20 -8.98 -5.45
C MET A 99 25.90 -9.57 -4.24
N SER A 100 25.29 -10.55 -3.57
CA SER A 100 25.88 -11.17 -2.40
C SER A 100 27.17 -11.91 -2.75
N VAL A 101 27.16 -12.68 -3.84
CA VAL A 101 28.34 -13.39 -4.33
C VAL A 101 29.44 -12.41 -4.74
N ALA A 102 29.08 -11.33 -5.45
CA ALA A 102 30.02 -10.29 -5.86
C ALA A 102 30.68 -9.59 -4.66
N ALA A 103 29.88 -9.21 -3.65
CA ALA A 103 30.39 -8.57 -2.44
C ALA A 103 31.30 -9.49 -1.61
N ILE A 104 30.95 -10.78 -1.50
CA ILE A 104 31.82 -11.78 -0.86
C ILE A 104 33.13 -11.95 -1.65
N GLY A 105 33.06 -12.02 -2.98
CA GLY A 105 34.26 -12.07 -3.83
C GLY A 105 35.15 -10.84 -3.64
N ALA A 106 34.54 -9.65 -3.58
CA ALA A 106 35.24 -8.40 -3.34
C ALA A 106 35.93 -8.34 -1.97
N LEU A 107 35.32 -8.92 -0.92
CA LEU A 107 35.95 -9.07 0.40
C LEU A 107 37.22 -9.93 0.34
N PHE A 108 37.24 -10.98 -0.48
CA PHE A 108 38.42 -11.85 -0.61
C PHE A 108 39.59 -11.21 -1.37
N ILE A 109 39.31 -10.35 -2.35
CA ILE A 109 40.34 -9.67 -3.16
C ILE A 109 40.76 -8.32 -2.59
N GLY A 110 40.16 -7.88 -1.47
CA GLY A 110 40.46 -6.60 -0.82
C GLY A 110 39.75 -5.37 -1.41
N ALA A 111 38.88 -5.54 -2.41
CA ALA A 111 38.09 -4.49 -3.05
C ALA A 111 36.88 -4.07 -2.20
N THR A 112 37.14 -3.71 -0.94
CA THR A 112 36.11 -3.53 0.09
C THR A 112 35.41 -2.19 0.00
N ALA A 113 36.10 -1.15 -0.45
CA ALA A 113 35.51 0.18 -0.66
C ALA A 113 34.53 0.17 -1.85
N GLU A 114 34.90 -0.49 -2.94
CA GLU A 114 34.07 -0.65 -4.14
C GLU A 114 32.82 -1.48 -3.82
N ALA A 115 32.99 -2.59 -3.08
CA ALA A 115 31.88 -3.41 -2.62
C ALA A 115 30.91 -2.61 -1.75
N ALA A 116 31.43 -1.87 -0.76
CA ALA A 116 30.62 -1.01 0.11
C ALA A 116 29.84 0.02 -0.71
N MET A 117 30.46 0.61 -1.74
CA MET A 117 29.82 1.61 -2.60
C MET A 117 28.65 1.01 -3.39
N VAL A 118 28.86 -0.15 -4.02
CA VAL A 118 27.81 -0.82 -4.79
C VAL A 118 26.65 -1.24 -3.88
N LEU A 119 26.94 -1.78 -2.69
CA LEU A 119 25.90 -2.13 -1.71
C LEU A 119 25.12 -0.90 -1.23
N LEU A 120 25.82 0.21 -0.97
CA LEU A 120 25.19 1.46 -0.56
C LEU A 120 24.25 1.99 -1.63
N LEU A 121 24.70 2.07 -2.89
CA LEU A 121 23.88 2.56 -4.00
C LEU A 121 22.64 1.70 -4.21
N PHE A 122 22.77 0.37 -4.07
CA PHE A 122 21.64 -0.53 -4.17
C PHE A 122 20.61 -0.29 -3.06
N LEU A 123 21.06 -0.17 -1.80
CA LEU A 123 20.18 0.13 -0.67
C LEU A 123 19.47 1.49 -0.83
N ILE A 124 20.16 2.49 -1.39
CA ILE A 124 19.53 3.78 -1.73
C ILE A 124 18.44 3.57 -2.79
N GLY A 125 18.72 2.81 -3.84
CA GLY A 125 17.77 2.48 -4.91
C GLY A 125 16.51 1.79 -4.39
N GLU A 126 16.68 0.77 -3.56
CA GLU A 126 15.56 0.04 -2.92
C GLU A 126 14.68 0.97 -2.08
N ARG A 127 15.29 1.91 -1.36
CA ARG A 127 14.54 2.91 -0.57
C ARG A 127 13.81 3.92 -1.43
N LEU A 128 14.41 4.36 -2.53
CA LEU A 128 13.75 5.27 -3.48
C LEU A 128 12.58 4.58 -4.18
N GLU A 129 12.73 3.31 -4.56
CA GLU A 129 11.67 2.49 -5.15
C GLU A 129 10.50 2.34 -4.18
N GLY A 130 10.76 1.95 -2.92
CA GLY A 130 9.74 1.84 -1.89
C GLY A 130 9.02 3.15 -1.61
N TRP A 131 9.75 4.27 -1.60
CA TRP A 131 9.16 5.61 -1.46
C TRP A 131 8.25 5.96 -2.64
N ALA A 132 8.69 5.71 -3.88
CA ALA A 132 7.90 5.97 -5.08
C ALA A 132 6.62 5.12 -5.12
N ALA A 133 6.73 3.83 -4.80
CA ALA A 133 5.60 2.92 -4.73
C ALA A 133 4.58 3.33 -3.65
N SER A 134 5.07 3.71 -2.45
CA SER A 134 4.22 4.21 -1.37
C SER A 134 3.49 5.49 -1.78
N ARG A 135 4.20 6.43 -2.41
CA ARG A 135 3.61 7.68 -2.91
C ARG A 135 2.54 7.43 -3.98
N ALA A 136 2.79 6.50 -4.91
CA ALA A 136 1.81 6.10 -5.92
C ALA A 136 0.55 5.49 -5.27
N ARG A 137 0.74 4.60 -4.28
CA ARG A 137 -0.37 3.97 -3.55
C ARG A 137 -1.22 4.98 -2.80
N GLN A 138 -0.60 5.96 -2.13
CA GLN A 138 -1.32 7.04 -1.45
C GLN A 138 -2.17 7.87 -2.42
N GLY A 139 -1.68 8.13 -3.63
CA GLY A 139 -2.45 8.83 -4.67
C GLY A 139 -3.71 8.07 -5.08
N VAL A 140 -3.60 6.75 -5.26
CA VAL A 140 -4.77 5.89 -5.56
C VAL A 140 -5.73 5.83 -4.36
N SER A 141 -5.21 5.69 -3.14
CA SER A 141 -6.04 5.70 -1.92
C SER A 141 -6.78 7.01 -1.73
N ALA A 142 -6.17 8.16 -2.05
CA ALA A 142 -6.84 9.46 -1.99
C ALA A 142 -8.03 9.55 -2.97
N LEU A 143 -7.92 8.95 -4.15
CA LEU A 143 -9.04 8.84 -5.10
C LEU A 143 -10.15 7.90 -4.61
N MET A 144 -9.82 6.86 -3.85
CA MET A 144 -10.81 5.95 -3.23
C MET A 144 -11.55 6.62 -2.06
N ALA A 145 -10.85 7.41 -1.24
CA ALA A 145 -11.41 8.15 -0.11
C ALA A 145 -12.39 9.27 -0.52
N LEU A 146 -12.51 9.55 -1.83
CA LEU A 146 -13.48 10.48 -2.38
C LEU A 146 -14.90 9.89 -2.46
N LYS A 147 -15.09 8.59 -2.16
CA LYS A 147 -16.42 8.01 -1.99
C LYS A 147 -16.96 8.35 -0.60
N PRO A 148 -18.21 8.84 -0.47
CA PRO A 148 -18.84 8.96 0.83
C PRO A 148 -18.84 7.59 1.53
N GLU A 149 -18.71 7.56 2.85
CA GLU A 149 -18.72 6.30 3.63
C GLU A 149 -20.11 5.99 4.20
N THR A 150 -20.93 7.03 4.39
CA THR A 150 -22.28 6.95 4.93
C THR A 150 -23.31 7.54 3.97
N ALA A 151 -24.56 7.10 4.14
CA ALA A 151 -25.73 7.59 3.42
C ALA A 151 -26.88 7.81 4.42
N THR A 152 -27.71 8.82 4.16
CA THR A 152 -28.94 9.03 4.95
C THR A 152 -30.07 8.26 4.29
N ARG A 153 -30.55 7.19 4.94
CA ARG A 153 -31.72 6.41 4.51
C ARG A 153 -32.98 6.97 5.16
N LEU A 154 -34.06 7.05 4.39
CA LEU A 154 -35.39 7.37 4.86
C LEU A 154 -36.21 6.08 5.02
N ARG A 155 -36.63 5.75 6.25
CA ARG A 155 -37.50 4.60 6.52
C ARG A 155 -38.65 5.03 7.42
N ASN A 156 -39.89 4.80 6.99
CA ASN A 156 -41.10 5.18 7.73
C ASN A 156 -41.17 6.66 8.14
N GLY A 157 -40.53 7.56 7.40
CA GLY A 157 -40.47 9.00 7.69
C GLY A 157 -39.35 9.43 8.65
N GLU A 158 -38.56 8.49 9.16
CA GLU A 158 -37.37 8.79 9.97
C GLU A 158 -36.08 8.72 9.14
N ARG A 159 -35.12 9.58 9.50
CA ARG A 159 -33.78 9.65 8.89
C ARG A 159 -32.81 8.80 9.71
N GLU A 160 -32.14 7.88 9.04
CA GLU A 160 -31.13 7.00 9.64
C GLU A 160 -29.83 7.12 8.85
N GLU A 161 -28.73 7.44 9.52
CA GLU A 161 -27.40 7.41 8.91
C GLU A 161 -26.88 5.98 8.90
N VAL A 162 -26.62 5.45 7.71
CA VAL A 162 -26.23 4.06 7.51
C VAL A 162 -24.97 3.99 6.65
N ALA A 163 -24.12 2.99 6.87
CA ALA A 163 -22.99 2.73 5.99
C ALA A 163 -23.47 2.40 4.58
N ILE A 164 -22.80 2.87 3.53
CA ILE A 164 -23.22 2.63 2.12
C ILE A 164 -23.40 1.13 1.85
N ASN A 165 -22.53 0.30 2.42
CA ASN A 165 -22.57 -1.16 2.26
C ASN A 165 -23.81 -1.84 2.86
N SER A 166 -24.62 -1.10 3.63
CA SER A 166 -25.87 -1.59 4.23
C SER A 166 -27.13 -1.17 3.46
N LEU A 167 -26.99 -0.33 2.43
CA LEU A 167 -28.10 0.05 1.55
C LEU A 167 -28.56 -1.14 0.71
N ARG A 168 -29.87 -1.31 0.60
CA ARG A 168 -30.50 -2.36 -0.24
C ARG A 168 -31.22 -1.73 -1.44
N PRO A 169 -31.29 -2.43 -2.59
CA PRO A 169 -32.10 -1.97 -3.72
C PRO A 169 -33.56 -1.74 -3.30
N GLY A 170 -34.05 -0.51 -3.52
CA GLY A 170 -35.39 -0.09 -3.08
C GLY A 170 -35.41 0.80 -1.84
N ASP A 171 -34.28 0.94 -1.13
CA ASP A 171 -34.14 1.94 -0.07
C ASP A 171 -34.27 3.36 -0.63
N VAL A 172 -34.99 4.23 0.09
CA VAL A 172 -35.07 5.65 -0.23
C VAL A 172 -33.96 6.37 0.51
N ILE A 173 -33.13 7.10 -0.22
CA ILE A 173 -32.01 7.86 0.35
C ILE A 173 -32.24 9.36 0.16
N GLU A 174 -31.84 10.13 1.17
CA GLU A 174 -31.83 11.59 1.12
C GLU A 174 -30.40 12.07 0.92
N VAL A 175 -30.18 12.93 -0.08
CA VAL A 175 -28.88 13.54 -0.38
C VAL A 175 -29.02 15.05 -0.22
N ALA A 176 -28.23 15.62 0.69
CA ALA A 176 -28.21 17.07 0.91
C ALA A 176 -27.60 17.80 -0.30
N ALA A 177 -27.94 19.09 -0.46
CA ALA A 177 -27.37 19.93 -1.51
C ALA A 177 -25.83 20.00 -1.39
N GLY A 178 -25.11 19.70 -2.48
CA GLY A 178 -23.64 19.60 -2.51
C GLY A 178 -23.09 18.25 -2.02
N GLY A 179 -23.95 17.34 -1.55
CA GLY A 179 -23.58 15.97 -1.22
C GLY A 179 -23.36 15.12 -2.47
N ARG A 180 -22.49 14.11 -2.36
CA ARG A 180 -22.27 13.12 -3.43
C ARG A 180 -23.31 12.00 -3.33
N LEU A 181 -23.72 11.46 -4.48
CA LEU A 181 -24.58 10.28 -4.49
C LEU A 181 -23.82 9.08 -3.91
N PRO A 182 -24.37 8.41 -2.87
CA PRO A 182 -23.72 7.25 -2.25
C PRO A 182 -23.84 5.98 -3.10
N ALA A 183 -24.88 5.87 -3.95
CA ALA A 183 -25.12 4.74 -4.82
C ALA A 183 -25.90 5.17 -6.07
N ASP A 184 -25.92 4.30 -7.10
CA ASP A 184 -26.79 4.46 -8.27
C ASP A 184 -28.26 4.39 -7.84
N GLY A 185 -29.08 5.32 -8.31
CA GLY A 185 -30.47 5.43 -7.88
C GLY A 185 -31.38 6.09 -8.90
N LYS A 186 -32.69 5.95 -8.70
CA LYS A 186 -33.72 6.65 -9.49
C LYS A 186 -34.20 7.88 -8.72
N LEU A 187 -34.23 9.04 -9.39
CA LEU A 187 -34.74 10.26 -8.80
C LEU A 187 -36.25 10.12 -8.49
N LEU A 188 -36.63 10.35 -7.24
CA LEU A 188 -38.03 10.37 -6.80
C LEU A 188 -38.58 11.79 -6.65
N SER A 189 -37.72 12.81 -6.59
CA SER A 189 -38.13 14.21 -6.55
C SER A 189 -38.49 14.73 -7.96
N PRO A 190 -39.32 15.79 -8.07
CA PRO A 190 -39.75 16.31 -9.38
C PRO A 190 -38.61 16.88 -10.22
N PHE A 191 -37.64 17.55 -9.58
CA PHE A 191 -36.50 18.20 -10.24
C PHE A 191 -35.28 18.20 -9.32
N ALA A 192 -34.10 17.94 -9.88
CA ALA A 192 -32.79 18.10 -9.23
C ALA A 192 -31.71 18.35 -10.29
N SER A 193 -30.64 19.06 -9.92
CA SER A 193 -29.46 19.29 -10.76
C SER A 193 -28.26 18.61 -10.10
N PHE A 194 -27.51 17.81 -10.87
CA PHE A 194 -26.35 17.06 -10.39
C PHE A 194 -25.10 17.46 -11.18
N ASP A 195 -23.97 17.54 -10.51
CA ASP A 195 -22.66 17.76 -11.14
C ASP A 195 -22.00 16.40 -11.41
N GLU A 196 -21.99 16.00 -12.68
CA GLU A 196 -21.43 14.73 -13.18
C GLU A 196 -19.99 14.88 -13.73
N SER A 197 -19.25 15.91 -13.33
CA SER A 197 -17.89 16.16 -13.86
C SER A 197 -16.82 15.14 -13.41
N ALA A 198 -17.15 14.20 -12.52
CA ALA A 198 -16.32 13.03 -12.17
C ALA A 198 -16.72 11.81 -13.03
N PRO A 199 -15.78 10.91 -13.40
CA PRO A 199 -15.93 10.06 -14.59
C PRO A 199 -17.16 9.15 -14.53
N ASP A 200 -18.15 9.52 -15.33
CA ASP A 200 -19.44 8.87 -15.50
C ASP A 200 -19.34 7.62 -16.39
N ARG A 201 -20.01 6.55 -15.95
CA ARG A 201 -20.31 5.37 -16.74
C ARG A 201 -21.80 5.42 -17.11
N ARG A 202 -22.15 6.38 -17.96
CA ARG A 202 -23.42 6.58 -18.69
C ARG A 202 -24.60 5.72 -18.23
N ILE A 203 -25.50 6.31 -17.46
CA ILE A 203 -26.82 5.73 -17.22
C ILE A 203 -27.73 6.07 -18.41
N HIS A 204 -28.16 5.04 -19.15
CA HIS A 204 -29.20 5.16 -20.17
C HIS A 204 -30.56 5.42 -19.50
N SER A 205 -31.08 6.63 -19.60
CA SER A 205 -32.46 6.94 -19.25
C SER A 205 -33.41 6.44 -20.34
N GLY A 206 -33.97 5.23 -20.15
CA GLY A 206 -35.11 4.75 -20.92
C GLY A 206 -36.38 5.50 -20.51
N GLY A 207 -36.85 6.41 -21.37
CA GLY A 207 -38.09 7.15 -21.18
C GLY A 207 -39.32 6.23 -21.22
N ALA A 208 -40.10 6.25 -20.15
CA ALA A 208 -41.46 5.74 -20.14
C ALA A 208 -42.33 6.68 -20.99
N ARG A 209 -42.86 6.18 -22.12
CA ARG A 209 -43.95 6.82 -22.84
C ARG A 209 -45.28 6.22 -22.37
N ASP A 210 -46.09 7.14 -21.86
CA ASP A 210 -47.48 7.03 -21.47
C ASP A 210 -48.36 6.46 -22.57
N GLY A 211 -49.37 5.72 -22.14
CA GLY A 211 -50.33 5.02 -22.99
C GLY A 211 -51.36 5.95 -23.64
N ARG A 212 -51.86 5.50 -24.79
CA ARG A 212 -53.25 5.65 -25.20
C ARG A 212 -53.72 4.34 -25.79
#